data_AF-E6QQI4-F1
#
_entry.id   AF-E6QQI4-F1
#
_cell.length_a   1.000
_cell.length_b   1.000
_cell.length_c   1.000
_cell.angle_alpha   90.00
_cell.angle_beta   90.00
_cell.angle_gamma   90.00
#
_symmetry.space_group_name_H-M   'P 1'
#
loop_
_entity.id
_entity.type
_entity.pdbx_description
1 polymer ?
#
loop_
_entity_poly.entity_id
_entity_poly.type
_entity_poly.pdbx_seq_one_letter_code
_entity_poly.pdbx_strand_id
1 'polypeptide(L)'
;MRKFSYIEPTIRSLAGGLITASGILLYFKPDMKLIWLALLFFVSLNLFQSGFTRFCLMEKILKKIGFRSEMDEIRSLSKINADYLDTLNMLSEVIVELSFEGRLVHLTESWNALLGSDKINVLTCPCLGKLFTDFIYVDDRAALTQLLNRLKENGSM
;
A
#
# COMPACT_ATOMS: atom_id res chain seq x y z
N MET A 1 24.94 -14.40 6.50
CA MET A 1 23.72 -13.60 6.77
C MET A 1 22.70 -14.47 7.49
N ARG A 2 22.40 -14.19 8.77
CA ARG A 2 21.25 -14.82 9.43
C ARG A 2 19.99 -14.10 8.94
N LYS A 3 19.16 -14.80 8.17
CA LYS A 3 17.83 -14.33 7.78
C LYS A 3 16.99 -14.32 9.06
N PHE A 4 16.82 -13.15 9.70
CA PHE A 4 15.97 -13.06 10.89
C PHE A 4 14.53 -13.34 10.45
N SER A 5 13.93 -14.39 11.00
CA SER A 5 12.57 -14.83 10.67
C SER A 5 11.54 -13.74 11.01
N TYR A 6 10.34 -13.87 10.43
CA TYR A 6 9.22 -13.01 10.79
C TYR A 6 8.85 -13.13 12.27
N ILE A 7 8.38 -12.03 12.84
CA ILE A 7 8.09 -11.94 14.28
C ILE A 7 6.83 -12.73 14.64
N GLU A 8 5.77 -12.69 13.83
CA GLU A 8 4.50 -13.34 14.12
C GLU A 8 4.61 -14.87 14.33
N PRO A 9 5.28 -15.65 13.44
CA PRO A 9 5.48 -17.08 13.66
C PRO A 9 6.35 -17.37 14.89
N THR A 10 7.38 -16.55 15.10
CA THR A 10 8.32 -16.71 16.20
C THR A 10 7.64 -16.52 17.55
N ILE A 11 6.78 -15.51 17.68
CA ILE A 11 5.99 -15.27 18.90
C ILE A 11 5.05 -16.45 19.16
N ARG A 12 4.36 -16.96 18.14
CA ARG A 12 3.42 -18.08 18.30
C ARG A 12 4.14 -19.36 18.75
N SER A 13 5.28 -19.68 18.15
CA SER A 13 6.09 -20.84 18.55
C SER A 13 6.70 -20.67 19.93
N LEU A 14 7.17 -19.48 20.30
CA LEU A 14 7.78 -19.23 21.60
C LEU A 14 6.75 -19.24 22.72
N ALA A 15 5.59 -18.60 22.52
CA ALA A 15 4.49 -18.62 23.48
C ALA A 15 3.92 -20.04 23.67
N GLY A 16 3.70 -20.78 22.56
CA GLY A 16 3.26 -22.17 22.63
C GLY A 16 4.27 -23.06 23.35
N GLY A 17 5.56 -22.92 23.04
CA GLY A 17 6.64 -23.65 23.71
C GLY A 17 6.70 -23.38 25.21
N LEU A 18 6.54 -22.12 25.63
CA LEU A 18 6.52 -21.75 27.05
C LEU A 18 5.30 -22.31 27.79
N ILE A 19 4.12 -22.33 27.16
CA ILE A 19 2.91 -22.91 27.74
C ILE A 19 3.06 -24.43 27.88
N THR A 20 3.51 -25.12 26.83
CA THR A 20 3.74 -26.57 26.86
C THR A 20 4.81 -26.95 27.88
N ALA A 21 5.94 -26.23 27.92
CA ALA A 21 6.99 -26.45 28.91
C ALA A 21 6.48 -26.24 30.34
N SER A 22 5.72 -25.18 30.59
CA SER A 22 5.12 -24.91 31.91
C SER A 22 4.16 -26.02 32.33
N GLY A 23 3.35 -26.56 31.40
CA GLY A 23 2.45 -27.69 31.66
C GLY A 23 3.18 -28.99 31.96
N ILE A 24 4.26 -29.29 31.23
CA ILE A 24 5.11 -30.47 31.49
C ILE A 24 5.77 -30.34 32.87
N LEU A 25 6.35 -29.18 33.17
CA LEU A 25 6.99 -28.92 34.47
C LEU A 25 6.00 -28.98 35.63
N LEU A 26 4.75 -28.58 35.43
CA LEU A 26 3.66 -28.73 36.40
C LEU A 26 3.41 -30.19 36.77
N TYR A 27 3.53 -31.12 35.81
CA TYR A 27 3.37 -32.55 36.03
C TYR A 27 4.56 -33.16 36.78
N PHE A 28 5.79 -32.76 36.44
CA PHE A 28 7.02 -33.31 37.03
C PHE A 28 7.39 -32.72 38.41
N LYS A 29 6.97 -31.48 38.71
CA LYS A 29 7.39 -30.73 39.92
C LYS A 29 6.17 -30.18 40.67
N PRO A 30 5.41 -31.02 41.39
CA PRO A 30 4.21 -30.58 42.13
C PRO A 30 4.54 -29.58 43.25
N ASP A 31 5.75 -29.60 43.81
CA ASP A 31 6.18 -28.70 44.90
C ASP A 31 6.18 -27.21 44.47
N MET A 32 6.36 -26.94 43.18
CA MET A 32 6.41 -25.58 42.61
C MET A 32 5.18 -25.23 41.77
N LYS A 33 4.05 -25.93 42.01
CA LYS A 33 2.81 -25.84 41.22
C LYS A 33 2.33 -24.39 41.04
N LEU A 34 2.33 -23.59 42.10
CA LEU A 34 1.83 -22.21 42.07
C LEU A 34 2.64 -21.32 41.13
N ILE A 35 3.97 -21.48 41.10
CA ILE A 35 4.87 -20.67 40.26
C ILE A 35 4.65 -21.01 38.78
N TRP A 36 4.59 -22.29 38.44
CA TRP A 36 4.35 -22.74 37.06
C TRP A 36 2.95 -22.36 36.57
N LEU A 37 1.94 -22.41 37.45
CA LEU A 37 0.58 -22.00 37.13
C LEU A 37 0.48 -20.48 36.94
N ALA A 38 1.14 -19.69 37.79
CA ALA A 38 1.22 -18.25 37.64
C ALA A 38 1.95 -17.85 36.35
N LEU A 39 3.05 -18.56 36.00
CA LEU A 39 3.77 -18.33 34.75
C LEU A 39 2.90 -18.67 33.53
N LEU A 40 2.22 -19.82 33.54
CA LEU A 40 1.32 -20.24 32.47
C LEU A 40 0.19 -19.21 32.27
N PHE A 41 -0.43 -18.76 33.37
CA PHE A 41 -1.48 -17.75 33.34
C PHE A 41 -0.95 -16.41 32.84
N PHE A 42 0.23 -15.98 33.31
CA PHE A 42 0.87 -14.74 32.85
C PHE A 42 1.15 -14.76 31.35
N VAL A 43 1.78 -15.81 30.83
CA VAL A 43 2.07 -15.94 29.39
C VAL A 43 0.79 -16.01 28.58
N SER A 44 -0.22 -16.74 29.06
CA SER A 44 -1.50 -16.90 28.37
C SER A 44 -2.29 -15.59 28.31
N LEU A 45 -2.34 -14.82 29.40
CA LEU A 45 -2.98 -13.50 29.42
C LEU A 45 -2.28 -12.51 28.50
N ASN A 46 -0.94 -12.49 28.49
CA ASN A 46 -0.18 -11.64 27.58
C ASN A 46 -0.43 -11.98 26.11
N LEU A 47 -0.53 -13.27 25.79
CA LEU A 47 -0.86 -13.72 24.43
C LEU A 47 -2.32 -13.36 24.06
N PHE A 48 -3.25 -13.55 24.98
CA PHE A 48 -4.66 -13.20 24.79
C PHE A 48 -4.85 -11.69 24.57
N GLN A 49 -4.20 -10.87 25.41
CA GLN A 49 -4.18 -9.42 25.25
C GLN A 49 -3.56 -9.02 23.90
N SER A 50 -2.48 -9.66 23.48
CA SER A 50 -1.86 -9.44 22.18
C SER A 50 -2.80 -9.73 21.01
N GLY A 51 -3.65 -10.76 21.12
CA GLY A 51 -4.64 -11.08 20.08
C GLY A 51 -5.69 -9.97 19.91
N PHE A 52 -6.10 -9.33 21.00
CA PHE A 52 -7.11 -8.26 20.98
C PHE A 52 -6.55 -6.88 20.67
N THR A 53 -5.46 -6.50 21.32
CA THR A 53 -4.91 -5.14 21.26
C THR A 53 -3.80 -4.98 20.20
N ARG A 54 -3.37 -6.09 19.56
CA ARG A 54 -2.15 -6.17 18.73
C ARG A 54 -0.89 -5.68 19.45
N PHE A 55 -0.93 -5.56 20.78
CA PHE A 55 0.19 -5.16 21.59
C PHE A 55 0.83 -6.40 22.22
N CYS A 56 1.97 -6.82 21.67
CA CYS A 56 2.76 -7.91 22.24
C CYS A 56 4.05 -7.37 22.86
N LEU A 57 4.26 -7.60 24.16
CA LEU A 57 5.54 -7.28 24.81
C LEU A 57 6.69 -8.03 24.13
N MET A 58 6.45 -9.28 23.75
CA MET A 58 7.43 -10.13 23.08
C MET A 58 7.80 -9.57 21.70
N GLU A 59 6.85 -9.03 20.93
CA GLU A 59 7.15 -8.32 19.68
C GLU A 59 8.11 -7.15 19.91
N LYS A 60 7.90 -6.32 20.95
CA LYS A 60 8.80 -5.21 21.27
C LYS A 60 10.21 -5.67 21.62
N ILE A 61 10.32 -6.76 22.37
CA ILE A 61 11.61 -7.35 22.74
C ILE A 61 12.30 -7.90 21.49
N LEU A 62 11.59 -8.63 20.63
CA LEU A 62 12.13 -9.17 19.37
C LEU A 62 12.55 -8.05 18.40
N LYS A 63 11.75 -6.98 18.29
CA LYS A 63 12.11 -5.78 17.52
C LYS A 63 13.41 -5.15 18.04
N LYS A 64 13.60 -5.08 19.36
CA LYS A 64 14.84 -4.57 19.97
C LYS A 64 16.05 -5.51 19.74
N ILE A 65 15.82 -6.81 19.59
CA ILE A 65 16.83 -7.82 19.27
C ILE A 65 17.16 -7.82 17.75
N GLY A 66 16.42 -7.08 16.93
CA GLY A 66 16.68 -6.92 15.49
C GLY A 66 15.86 -7.84 14.58
N PHE A 67 14.80 -8.48 15.10
CA PHE A 67 13.82 -9.15 14.25
C PHE A 67 12.95 -8.11 13.53
N ARG A 68 12.46 -8.47 12.33
CA ARG A 68 11.69 -7.60 11.44
C ARG A 68 10.24 -8.09 11.35
N SER A 69 9.26 -7.19 11.51
CA SER A 69 7.83 -7.50 11.36
C SER A 69 7.41 -7.30 9.90
N GLU A 70 6.60 -8.21 9.35
CA GLU A 70 6.00 -8.05 8.01
C GLU A 70 5.19 -6.76 7.91
N MET A 71 4.48 -6.40 8.98
CA MET A 71 3.62 -5.22 9.00
C MET A 71 4.43 -3.93 8.85
N ASP A 72 5.67 -3.89 9.33
CA ASP A 72 6.56 -2.75 9.17
C ASP A 72 7.08 -2.64 7.72
N GLU A 73 7.35 -3.77 7.06
CA GLU A 73 7.73 -3.80 5.64
C GLU A 73 6.58 -3.32 4.75
N ILE A 74 5.36 -3.85 4.95
CA ILE A 74 4.17 -3.44 4.19
C ILE A 74 3.90 -1.94 4.38
N ARG A 75 4.01 -1.44 5.61
CA ARG A 75 3.84 0.00 5.90
C ARG A 75 4.91 0.85 5.22
N SER A 76 6.15 0.37 5.14
CA SER A 76 7.21 1.07 4.43
C SER A 76 6.95 1.14 2.92
N LEU A 77 6.49 0.03 2.33
CA LEU A 77 6.14 -0.04 0.91
C LEU A 77 4.92 0.83 0.60
N SER A 78 3.88 0.79 1.43
CA SER A 78 2.69 1.63 1.24
C SER A 78 3.04 3.10 1.35
N LYS A 79 3.96 3.47 2.25
CA LYS A 79 4.46 4.84 2.38
C LYS A 79 5.29 5.28 1.17
N ILE A 80 6.18 4.42 0.67
CA ILE A 80 6.97 4.69 -0.54
C ILE A 80 6.06 4.90 -1.75
N ASN A 81 5.04 4.05 -1.92
CA ASN A 81 4.07 4.20 -3.00
C ASN A 81 3.28 5.51 -2.88
N ALA A 82 2.89 5.90 -1.66
CA ALA A 82 2.21 7.17 -1.42
C ALA A 82 3.11 8.38 -1.75
N ASP A 83 4.37 8.38 -1.30
CA ASP A 83 5.36 9.42 -1.63
C ASP A 83 5.63 9.50 -3.14
N TYR A 84 5.68 8.36 -3.82
CA TYR A 84 5.87 8.31 -5.26
C TYR A 84 4.68 8.94 -6.00
N LEU A 85 3.44 8.60 -5.60
CA LEU A 85 2.25 9.22 -6.17
C LEU A 85 2.17 10.73 -5.87
N ASP A 86 2.59 11.17 -4.69
CA ASP A 86 2.68 12.60 -4.34
C ASP A 86 3.71 13.32 -5.23
N THR A 87 4.86 12.69 -5.49
CA THR A 87 5.89 13.21 -6.40
C THR A 87 5.38 13.31 -7.84
N LEU A 88 4.62 12.32 -8.31
CA LEU A 88 3.97 12.40 -9.62
C LEU A 88 2.92 13.51 -9.68
N ASN A 89 2.17 13.70 -8.60
CA ASN A 89 1.18 14.77 -8.51
C ASN A 89 1.84 16.17 -8.57
N MET A 90 3.07 16.32 -8.04
CA MET A 90 3.85 17.56 -8.18
C MET A 90 4.27 17.87 -9.62
N LEU A 91 4.35 16.88 -10.50
CA LEU A 91 4.67 17.09 -11.92
C LEU A 91 3.48 17.67 -12.70
N SER A 92 2.28 17.75 -12.08
CA SER A 92 1.05 18.23 -12.71
C SER A 92 0.80 17.60 -14.09
N GLU A 93 1.17 16.32 -14.23
CA GLU A 93 1.07 15.64 -15.52
C GLU A 93 -0.40 15.46 -15.89
N VAL A 94 -0.75 15.97 -17.06
CA VAL A 94 -2.12 15.93 -17.58
C VAL A 94 -2.20 14.80 -18.59
N ILE A 95 -2.85 13.71 -18.20
CA ILE A 95 -3.06 12.56 -19.09
C ILE A 95 -4.38 12.77 -19.83
N VAL A 96 -4.31 12.67 -21.16
CA VAL A 96 -5.44 12.82 -22.07
C VAL A 96 -5.56 11.56 -22.90
N GLU A 97 -6.67 10.83 -22.75
CA GLU A 97 -6.95 9.66 -23.58
C GLU A 97 -7.84 10.03 -24.76
N LEU A 98 -7.40 9.61 -25.94
CA LEU A 98 -8.06 9.87 -27.21
C LEU A 98 -8.57 8.55 -27.82
N SER A 99 -9.76 8.60 -28.41
CA SER A 99 -10.26 7.55 -29.30
C SER A 99 -9.42 7.52 -30.59
N PHE A 100 -9.44 6.40 -31.32
CA PHE A 100 -8.84 6.25 -32.65
C PHE A 100 -9.37 7.25 -33.70
N GLU A 101 -10.49 7.91 -33.42
CA GLU A 101 -11.04 9.02 -34.20
C GLU A 101 -10.53 10.42 -33.78
N GLY A 102 -9.65 10.51 -32.78
CA GLY A 102 -9.15 11.77 -32.22
C GLY A 102 -10.13 12.48 -31.27
N ARG A 103 -11.14 11.76 -30.77
CA ARG A 103 -12.12 12.28 -29.80
C ARG A 103 -11.62 12.09 -28.37
N LEU A 104 -11.90 13.05 -27.49
CA LEU A 104 -11.59 12.97 -26.06
C LEU A 104 -12.45 11.90 -25.38
N VAL A 105 -11.81 10.88 -24.80
CA VAL A 105 -12.47 9.77 -24.10
C VAL A 105 -12.32 9.91 -22.59
N HIS A 106 -11.12 10.25 -22.12
CA HIS A 106 -10.84 10.40 -20.71
C HIS A 106 -9.83 11.52 -20.47
N LEU A 107 -9.99 12.25 -19.36
CA LEU A 107 -9.13 13.33 -18.91
C LEU A 107 -8.86 13.14 -17.42
N THR A 108 -7.66 13.48 -16.95
CA THR A 108 -7.34 13.48 -15.51
C THR A 108 -7.85 14.75 -14.82
N GLU A 109 -8.05 14.69 -13.50
CA GLU A 109 -8.44 15.83 -12.67
C GLU A 109 -7.45 17.00 -12.74
N SER A 110 -6.17 16.73 -12.99
CA SER A 110 -5.10 17.72 -13.19
C SER A 110 -5.35 18.68 -14.37
N TRP A 111 -6.23 18.32 -15.32
CA TRP A 111 -6.65 19.19 -16.43
C TRP A 111 -7.27 20.51 -15.94
N ASN A 112 -8.02 20.45 -14.84
CA ASN A 112 -8.67 21.63 -14.25
C ASN A 112 -7.67 22.60 -13.63
N ALA A 113 -6.63 22.04 -12.99
CA ALA A 113 -5.55 22.81 -12.40
C ALA A 113 -4.76 23.56 -13.47
N LEU A 114 -4.56 22.96 -14.65
CA LEU A 114 -3.87 23.59 -15.78
C LEU A 114 -4.67 24.76 -16.39
N LEU A 115 -5.99 24.64 -16.43
CA LEU A 115 -6.89 25.70 -16.93
C LEU A 115 -7.19 26.81 -15.91
N GLY A 116 -6.69 26.70 -14.67
CA GLY A 116 -6.95 27.68 -13.61
C GLY A 116 -8.43 27.84 -13.26
N SER A 117 -9.25 26.81 -13.55
CA SER A 117 -10.71 26.86 -13.38
C SER A 117 -11.14 25.78 -12.39
N ASP A 118 -11.58 26.22 -11.21
CA ASP A 118 -11.70 25.39 -10.01
C ASP A 118 -12.77 24.28 -10.03
N LYS A 119 -13.66 24.20 -11.04
CA LYS A 119 -14.88 23.36 -10.91
C LYS A 119 -15.43 22.78 -12.22
N ILE A 120 -14.60 22.16 -13.06
CA ILE A 120 -15.13 21.31 -14.12
C ILE A 120 -15.08 19.86 -13.64
N ASN A 121 -16.22 19.30 -13.21
CA ASN A 121 -16.31 17.86 -12.97
C ASN A 121 -15.93 17.13 -14.27
N VAL A 122 -14.79 16.43 -14.27
CA VAL A 122 -14.21 15.81 -15.48
C VAL A 122 -15.18 14.78 -16.10
N LEU A 123 -15.99 14.13 -15.26
CA LEU A 123 -17.05 13.20 -15.66
C LEU A 123 -18.26 13.87 -16.34
N THR A 124 -18.46 15.18 -16.18
CA THR A 124 -19.54 15.95 -16.81
C THR A 124 -19.01 17.07 -17.70
N CYS A 125 -17.74 17.01 -18.09
CA CYS A 125 -17.16 18.04 -18.93
C CYS A 125 -17.86 18.04 -20.31
N PRO A 126 -18.38 19.17 -20.80
CA PRO A 126 -18.91 19.29 -22.17
C PRO A 126 -17.84 19.13 -23.26
N CYS A 127 -16.59 18.86 -22.86
CA CYS A 127 -15.44 18.55 -23.70
C CYS A 127 -15.32 17.05 -24.07
N LEU A 128 -15.96 16.15 -23.32
CA LEU A 128 -15.93 14.71 -23.58
C LEU A 128 -16.64 14.40 -24.92
N GLY A 129 -15.98 13.67 -25.83
CA GLY A 129 -16.52 13.31 -27.15
C GLY A 129 -16.28 14.32 -28.28
N LYS A 130 -15.78 15.53 -27.97
CA LYS A 130 -15.34 16.50 -28.99
C LYS A 130 -13.97 16.14 -29.55
N LEU A 131 -13.64 16.70 -30.73
CA LEU A 131 -12.33 16.52 -31.33
C LEU A 131 -11.29 17.27 -30.51
N PHE A 132 -10.19 16.60 -30.18
CA PHE A 132 -9.13 17.19 -29.37
C PHE A 132 -8.52 18.45 -30.03
N THR A 133 -8.49 18.48 -31.37
CA THR A 133 -8.02 19.63 -32.16
C THR A 133 -8.81 20.92 -31.92
N ASP A 134 -10.07 20.82 -31.46
CA ASP A 134 -10.91 22.00 -31.20
C ASP A 134 -10.41 22.81 -30.01
N PHE A 135 -9.69 22.16 -29.09
CA PHE A 135 -9.09 22.76 -27.90
C PHE A 135 -7.66 23.26 -28.13
N ILE A 136 -7.14 23.13 -29.35
CA ILE A 136 -5.77 23.49 -29.73
C ILE A 136 -5.78 24.73 -30.62
N TYR A 137 -4.75 25.56 -30.48
CA TYR A 137 -4.52 26.74 -31.31
C TYR A 137 -4.50 26.39 -32.80
N VAL A 138 -5.06 27.27 -33.63
CA VAL A 138 -5.32 27.02 -35.05
C VAL A 138 -4.04 26.65 -35.82
N ASP A 139 -2.92 27.28 -35.47
CA ASP A 139 -1.62 27.07 -36.13
C ASP A 139 -1.05 25.66 -35.88
N ASP A 140 -1.32 25.09 -34.70
CA ASP A 140 -0.76 23.78 -34.28
C ASP A 140 -1.63 22.59 -34.72
N ARG A 141 -2.88 22.84 -35.13
CA ARG A 141 -3.83 21.78 -35.51
C ARG A 141 -3.31 20.90 -36.64
N ALA A 142 -2.64 21.50 -37.63
CA ALA A 142 -2.13 20.78 -38.79
C ALA A 142 -1.01 19.80 -38.40
N ALA A 143 -0.06 20.25 -37.58
CA ALA A 143 1.04 19.42 -37.08
C ALA A 143 0.53 18.29 -36.18
N LEU A 144 -0.40 18.60 -35.28
CA LEU A 144 -0.99 17.61 -34.37
C LEU A 144 -1.79 16.54 -35.12
N THR A 145 -2.57 16.95 -36.13
CA THR A 145 -3.34 16.00 -36.97
C THR A 145 -2.41 15.06 -37.72
N GLN A 146 -1.27 15.54 -38.22
CA GLN A 146 -0.26 14.67 -38.85
C GLN A 146 0.34 13.67 -37.86
N LEU A 147 0.63 14.08 -36.62
CA LEU A 147 1.15 13.19 -35.58
C LEU A 147 0.12 12.12 -35.18
N LEU A 148 -1.14 12.50 -34.98
CA LEU A 148 -2.24 11.58 -34.70
C LEU A 148 -2.41 10.53 -35.81
N ASN A 149 -2.34 10.96 -37.07
CA ASN A 149 -2.42 10.05 -38.21
C ASN A 149 -1.24 9.06 -38.24
N ARG A 150 -0.01 9.52 -37.97
CA ARG A 150 1.15 8.63 -37.88
C ARG A 150 1.02 7.61 -36.74
N LEU A 151 0.50 8.02 -35.59
CA LEU A 151 0.25 7.12 -34.47
C LEU A 151 -0.81 6.07 -34.80
N LYS A 152 -1.85 6.46 -35.54
CA LYS A 152 -2.90 5.55 -36.02
C LYS A 152 -2.34 4.51 -36.99
N GLU A 153 -1.46 4.91 -37.90
CA GLU A 153 -0.79 4.00 -38.84
C GLU A 153 0.11 3.00 -38.10
N ASN A 154 0.94 3.48 -37.16
CA ASN A 154 1.84 2.62 -36.39
C ASN A 154 1.14 1.71 -35.37
N GLY A 155 0.00 2.11 -34.80
CA GLY A 155 -0.75 1.30 -33.84
C GLY A 155 -1.64 0.21 -34.48
N SER A 156 -1.72 0.19 -35.82
CA SER A 156 -2.49 -0.79 -36.59
C SER A 156 -1.64 -1.94 -37.16
N MET A 157 -0.34 -1.95 -36.84
CA MET A 157 0.66 -2.96 -37.19
C MET A 157 1.00 -3.80 -35.96
#